data_AF-A0A9K3DGK5-F1
#
_entry.id   AF-A0A9K3DGK5-F1
#
_cell.length_a   1.000
_cell.length_b   1.000
_cell.length_c   1.000
_cell.angle_alpha   90.00
_cell.angle_beta   90.00
_cell.angle_gamma   90.00
#
_symmetry.space_group_name_H-M   'P 1'
#
loop_
_entity.id
_entity.type
_entity.pdbx_description
1 polymer ?
#
loop_
_entity_poly.entity_id
_entity_poly.type
_entity_poly.pdbx_seq_one_letter_code
_entity_poly.pdbx_strand_id
1 'polypeptide(L)'
;MQCLEELATMYPATKFVKMISTDCIPNYPDRNLPTVLVYNNRAVKANYVGLYTFGRRCTPEGVAMVLCQSDPVLNDGQYEGEASREAVLEGVRKRFIEKVISQHENDDDGSSSD
;
A
#
# COMPACT_ATOMS: atom_id res chain seq x y z
N MET A 1 -11.60 -3.63 0.27
CA MET A 1 -10.14 -3.67 0.50
C MET A 1 -9.80 -2.72 1.63
N GLN A 2 -9.79 -3.22 2.85
CA GLN A 2 -9.46 -2.43 4.04
C GLN A 2 -8.04 -1.84 3.96
N CYS A 3 -7.13 -2.53 3.26
CA CYS A 3 -5.73 -2.13 3.10
C CYS A 3 -5.53 -0.75 2.46
N LEU A 4 -6.27 -0.43 1.39
CA LEU A 4 -6.12 0.88 0.74
C LEU A 4 -6.69 2.02 1.59
N GLU A 5 -7.70 1.73 2.41
CA GLU A 5 -8.28 2.68 3.35
C GLU A 5 -7.30 2.96 4.50
N GLU A 6 -6.62 1.94 5.02
CA GLU A 6 -5.51 2.10 5.98
C GLU A 6 -4.31 2.84 5.39
N LEU A 7 -3.96 2.58 4.13
CA LEU A 7 -2.90 3.33 3.45
C LEU A 7 -3.27 4.81 3.26
N ALA A 8 -4.53 5.11 2.99
CA ALA A 8 -4.99 6.48 2.86
C ALA A 8 -4.85 7.29 4.16
N THR A 9 -4.99 6.65 5.34
CA THR A 9 -4.75 7.33 6.62
C THR A 9 -3.27 7.50 6.92
N MET A 10 -2.43 6.54 6.54
CA MET A 10 -0.97 6.62 6.73
C MET A 10 -0.27 7.60 5.78
N TYR A 11 -0.80 7.78 4.57
CA TYR A 11 -0.19 8.59 3.52
C TYR A 11 -1.13 9.71 3.05
N PRO A 12 -1.43 10.71 3.90
CA PRO A 12 -2.42 11.75 3.60
C PRO A 12 -2.06 12.65 2.42
N ALA A 13 -0.78 12.76 2.05
CA ALA A 13 -0.35 13.50 0.86
C ALA A 13 -0.51 12.68 -0.44
N THR A 14 -0.95 11.43 -0.34
CA THR A 14 -1.24 10.55 -1.48
C THR A 14 -2.75 10.46 -1.69
N LYS A 15 -3.21 10.71 -2.92
CA LYS A 15 -4.63 10.64 -3.24
C LYS A 15 -5.06 9.21 -3.56
N PHE A 16 -5.87 8.61 -2.70
CA PHE A 16 -6.53 7.33 -2.95
C PHE A 16 -7.97 7.54 -3.43
N VAL A 17 -8.34 6.88 -4.53
CA VAL A 17 -9.70 6.91 -5.09
C VAL A 17 -10.12 5.51 -5.51
N LYS A 18 -11.42 5.21 -5.44
CA LYS A 18 -12.01 3.96 -5.93
C LYS A 18 -13.21 4.26 -6.82
N MET A 19 -13.39 3.42 -7.84
CA MET A 19 -14.55 3.47 -8.73
C MET A 19 -15.03 2.04 -9.03
N ILE A 20 -16.30 1.89 -9.38
CA ILE A 20 -16.85 0.60 -9.81
C ILE A 20 -16.38 0.32 -11.24
N SER A 21 -15.87 -0.88 -11.49
CA SER A 21 -15.24 -1.24 -12.78
C SER A 21 -16.20 -1.12 -13.96
N THR A 22 -17.45 -1.55 -13.80
CA THR A 22 -18.49 -1.49 -14.82
C THR A 22 -18.92 -0.07 -15.17
N ASP A 23 -18.81 0.85 -14.21
CA ASP A 23 -19.10 2.27 -14.42
C ASP A 23 -17.94 2.97 -15.15
N CYS A 24 -16.71 2.47 -14.98
CA CYS A 24 -15.52 2.96 -15.68
C CYS A 24 -15.45 2.47 -17.13
N ILE A 25 -15.58 1.16 -17.31
CA ILE A 25 -15.38 0.45 -18.57
C ILE A 25 -16.50 -0.59 -18.69
N PRO A 26 -17.40 -0.45 -19.67
CA PRO A 26 -18.45 -1.45 -19.90
C PRO A 26 -17.85 -2.84 -20.10
N ASN A 27 -18.40 -3.83 -19.40
CA ASN A 27 -17.97 -5.24 -19.46
C ASN A 27 -16.49 -5.48 -19.11
N TYR A 28 -15.92 -4.67 -18.19
CA TYR A 28 -14.57 -4.94 -17.69
C TYR A 28 -14.50 -6.32 -17.02
N PRO A 29 -13.58 -7.23 -17.41
CA PRO A 29 -13.62 -8.61 -16.93
C PRO A 29 -13.36 -8.74 -15.42
N ASP A 30 -14.21 -9.50 -14.72
CA ASP A 30 -14.05 -9.72 -13.27
C ASP A 30 -12.71 -10.35 -12.89
N ARG A 31 -12.15 -11.21 -13.74
CA ARG A 31 -10.82 -11.81 -13.52
C ARG A 31 -9.68 -10.78 -13.43
N ASN A 32 -9.89 -9.58 -13.97
CA ASN A 32 -8.93 -8.48 -13.92
C ASN A 32 -9.07 -7.67 -12.62
N LEU A 33 -10.12 -7.93 -11.82
CA LEU A 33 -10.34 -7.23 -10.56
C LEU A 33 -9.52 -7.88 -9.43
N PRO A 34 -9.03 -7.06 -8.50
CA PRO A 34 -8.97 -5.60 -8.52
C PRO A 34 -7.98 -5.10 -9.59
N THR A 35 -8.23 -3.91 -10.16
CA THR A 35 -7.23 -3.21 -10.96
C THR A 35 -6.81 -1.95 -10.23
N VAL A 36 -5.50 -1.76 -10.04
CA VAL A 36 -4.92 -0.59 -9.36
C VAL A 36 -4.07 0.18 -10.37
N LEU A 37 -4.47 1.42 -10.62
CA LEU A 37 -3.74 2.36 -11.46
C LEU A 37 -2.97 3.33 -10.58
N VAL A 38 -1.68 3.47 -10.84
CA VAL A 38 -0.80 4.40 -10.13
C VAL A 38 -0.46 5.55 -11.07
N TYR A 39 -0.73 6.77 -10.64
CA TYR A 39 -0.40 8.00 -11.35
C TYR A 39 0.53 8.85 -10.50
N ASN A 40 1.55 9.43 -11.12
CA ASN A 40 2.35 10.50 -10.52
C ASN A 40 2.86 11.44 -11.63
N ASN A 41 3.00 12.73 -11.34
CA ASN A 41 3.42 13.75 -12.31
C ASN A 41 2.66 13.66 -13.65
N ARG A 42 1.33 13.49 -13.57
CA ARG A 42 0.39 13.37 -14.71
C ARG A 42 0.65 12.18 -15.65
N ALA A 43 1.50 11.23 -15.27
CA ALA A 43 1.80 10.04 -16.04
C ALA A 43 1.37 8.77 -15.30
N VAL A 44 1.00 7.74 -16.06
CA VAL A 44 0.78 6.38 -15.52
C VAL A 44 2.14 5.81 -15.13
N LYS A 45 2.27 5.34 -13.89
CA LYS A 45 3.48 4.74 -13.34
C LYS A 45 3.39 3.23 -13.23
N ALA A 46 2.20 2.72 -12.92
CA ALA A 46 1.94 1.29 -12.91
C ALA A 46 0.46 0.98 -13.18
N ASN A 47 0.24 -0.22 -13.71
CA ASN A 47 -1.06 -0.82 -13.88
C ASN A 47 -1.01 -2.26 -13.34
N TYR A 48 -1.58 -2.46 -12.16
CA TYR A 48 -1.64 -3.76 -11.52
C TYR A 48 -3.03 -4.36 -11.76
N VAL A 49 -3.08 -5.45 -12.52
CA VAL A 49 -4.33 -6.14 -12.87
C VAL A 49 -4.45 -7.40 -12.02
N GLY A 50 -5.59 -7.62 -11.38
CA GLY A 50 -5.83 -8.76 -10.50
C GLY A 50 -5.02 -8.74 -9.18
N LEU A 51 -5.27 -9.75 -8.35
CA LEU A 51 -4.65 -9.87 -7.02
C LEU A 51 -3.22 -10.42 -7.04
N TYR A 52 -2.76 -11.03 -8.14
CA TYR A 52 -1.51 -11.79 -8.16
C TYR A 52 -0.30 -10.94 -7.74
N THR A 53 -0.30 -9.65 -8.09
CA THR A 53 0.81 -8.74 -7.79
C THR A 53 0.92 -8.42 -6.30
N PHE A 54 -0.19 -8.47 -5.56
CA PHE A 54 -0.25 -8.12 -4.14
C PHE A 54 -0.03 -9.30 -3.20
N GLY A 55 0.30 -10.48 -3.76
CA GLY A 55 0.57 -11.69 -3.01
C GLY A 55 -0.67 -12.33 -2.40
N ARG A 56 -0.44 -13.43 -1.66
CA ARG A 56 -1.51 -14.30 -1.14
C ARG A 56 -2.26 -13.69 0.05
N ARG A 57 -1.62 -12.79 0.80
CA ARG A 57 -2.23 -11.99 1.87
C ARG A 57 -2.09 -10.52 1.48
N CYS A 58 -3.19 -9.88 1.11
CA CYS A 58 -3.23 -8.44 0.90
C CYS A 58 -3.17 -7.74 2.27
N THR A 59 -1.96 -7.49 2.78
CA THR A 59 -1.75 -6.63 3.95
C THR A 59 -1.49 -5.19 3.50
N PRO A 60 -1.81 -4.17 4.31
CA PRO A 60 -1.46 -2.78 4.00
C PRO A 60 0.01 -2.60 3.63
N GLU A 61 0.92 -3.26 4.35
CA GLU A 61 2.36 -3.12 4.16
C GLU A 61 2.83 -3.84 2.89
N GLY A 62 2.28 -5.02 2.59
CA GLY A 62 2.57 -5.72 1.34
C GLY A 62 2.09 -4.92 0.12
N VAL A 63 0.90 -4.31 0.22
CA VAL A 63 0.39 -3.40 -0.81
C VAL A 63 1.29 -2.17 -0.95
N ALA A 64 1.70 -1.54 0.17
CA ALA A 64 2.60 -0.40 0.15
C ALA A 64 3.93 -0.70 -0.54
N MET A 65 4.53 -1.85 -0.22
CA MET A 65 5.77 -2.30 -0.85
C MET A 65 5.64 -2.41 -2.37
N VAL A 66 4.55 -2.99 -2.87
CA VAL A 66 4.30 -3.11 -4.32
C VAL A 66 4.13 -1.73 -4.96
N LEU A 67 3.38 -0.82 -4.33
CA LEU A 67 3.18 0.53 -4.87
C LEU A 67 4.51 1.30 -5.02
N CYS A 68 5.40 1.20 -4.02
CA CYS A 68 6.72 1.82 -4.03
C CYS A 68 7.67 1.29 -5.11
N GLN A 69 7.42 0.10 -5.68
CA GLN A 69 8.27 -0.43 -6.74
C GLN A 69 8.20 0.41 -8.02
N SER A 70 7.08 1.08 -8.27
CA SER A 70 6.82 1.82 -9.51
C SER A 70 7.44 3.22 -9.51
N ASP A 71 7.09 4.05 -8.54
CA ASP A 71 7.46 5.46 -8.43
C ASP A 71 7.20 5.90 -6.97
N PRO A 72 7.89 6.94 -6.42
CA PRO A 72 7.63 7.48 -5.09
C PRO A 72 6.23 8.11 -4.97
N VAL A 73 5.20 7.27 -4.90
CA VAL A 73 3.79 7.70 -4.86
C VAL A 73 3.19 7.73 -3.46
N LEU A 74 3.81 7.03 -2.50
CA LEU A 74 3.38 7.05 -1.11
C LEU A 74 4.10 8.16 -0.35
N ASN A 75 3.33 9.15 0.09
CA ASN A 75 3.81 10.35 0.77
C ASN A 75 2.94 10.62 2.00
N ASP A 76 3.59 10.76 3.16
CA ASP A 76 2.97 11.04 4.45
C ASP A 76 2.93 12.55 4.80
N GLY A 77 3.39 13.40 3.90
CA GLY A 77 3.41 14.86 4.05
C GLY A 77 4.54 15.38 4.94
N GLN A 78 5.45 14.51 5.41
CA GLN A 78 6.54 14.91 6.32
C GLN A 78 7.75 15.51 5.59
N TYR A 79 7.85 15.32 4.27
CA TYR A 79 8.96 15.81 3.46
C TYR A 79 8.51 16.95 2.53
N GLU A 80 9.14 18.11 2.66
CA GLU A 80 9.02 19.20 1.69
C GLU A 80 9.95 18.92 0.50
N GLY A 81 9.42 18.29 -0.55
CA GLY A 81 10.15 18.02 -1.80
C GLY A 81 9.76 16.70 -2.47
N GLU A 82 10.33 16.43 -3.66
CA GLU A 82 10.21 15.11 -4.29
C GLU A 82 11.09 14.11 -3.52
N ALA A 83 10.44 13.22 -2.75
CA ALA A 83 11.14 12.13 -2.09
C ALA A 83 11.65 11.13 -3.13
N SER A 84 12.88 10.63 -2.95
CA SER A 84 13.38 9.55 -3.80
C SER A 84 12.62 8.26 -3.52
N ARG A 85 12.56 7.38 -4.53
CA ARG A 85 11.97 6.04 -4.40
C ARG A 85 12.56 5.27 -3.23
N GLU A 86 13.88 5.38 -3.05
CA GLU A 86 14.64 4.72 -2.00
C GLU A 86 14.22 5.21 -0.61
N ALA A 87 14.05 6.53 -0.45
CA ALA A 87 13.62 7.12 0.83
C ALA A 87 12.21 6.66 1.21
N VAL A 88 11.28 6.68 0.25
CA VAL A 88 9.91 6.21 0.45
C VAL A 88 9.89 4.72 0.82
N LEU A 89 10.63 3.89 0.07
CA LEU A 89 10.71 2.46 0.33
C LEU A 89 11.30 2.15 1.71
N GLU A 90 12.32 2.89 2.13
CA GLU A 90 12.92 2.75 3.46
C GLU A 90 11.93 3.13 4.56
N GLY A 91 11.15 4.20 4.37
CA GLY A 91 10.07 4.57 5.28
C GLY A 91 8.99 3.48 5.42
N VAL A 92 8.62 2.82 4.32
CA VAL A 92 7.69 1.68 4.35
C VAL A 92 8.31 0.50 5.10
N ARG A 93 9.56 0.16 4.82
CA ARG A 93 10.27 -0.95 5.49
C ARG A 93 10.40 -0.73 6.99
N LYS A 94 10.79 0.47 7.40
CA LYS A 94 10.91 0.86 8.81
C LYS A 94 9.58 0.66 9.55
N ARG A 95 8.48 1.17 9.00
CA ARG A 95 7.13 0.99 9.56
C ARG A 95 6.73 -0.49 9.68
N PHE A 96 7.09 -1.30 8.68
CA PHE A 96 6.83 -2.74 8.74
C PHE A 96 7.60 -3.42 9.88
N ILE A 97 8.89 -3.12 10.03
CA ILE A 97 9.72 -3.67 11.10
C ILE A 97 9.18 -3.25 12.48
N GLU A 98 8.84 -1.98 12.66
CA GLU A 98 8.26 -1.46 13.90
C GLU A 98 6.96 -2.19 14.28
N LYS A 99 6.08 -2.45 13.31
CA LYS A 99 4.84 -3.20 13.52
C LYS A 99 5.09 -4.65 13.93
N VAL A 100 6.07 -5.32 13.32
CA VAL A 100 6.44 -6.70 13.66
C VAL A 100 7.04 -6.79 15.06
N ILE A 101 7.91 -5.84 15.43
CA ILE A 101 8.49 -5.77 16.79
C ILE A 101 7.38 -5.58 17.83
N SER A 102 6.49 -4.62 17.61
CA SER A 102 5.37 -4.36 18.52
C SER A 102 4.47 -5.58 18.71
N GLN A 103 4.19 -6.35 17.65
CA GLN A 103 3.41 -7.59 17.79
C GLN A 103 4.12 -8.61 18.69
N HIS A 104 5.43 -8.76 18.56
CA HIS A 104 6.20 -9.73 19.32
C HIS A 104 6.32 -9.37 20.81
N GLU A 105 6.42 -8.08 21.15
CA GLU A 105 6.46 -7.61 22.54
C GLU A 105 5.14 -7.88 23.29
N ASN A 106 3.99 -7.84 22.60
CA ASN A 106 2.70 -8.13 23.22
C ASN A 106 2.43 -9.64 23.42
N ASP A 107 3.18 -10.51 22.75
CA ASP A 107 3.03 -11.97 22.86
C ASP A 107 3.88 -12.58 24.01
N ASP A 108 4.87 -11.85 24.54
CA ASP A 108 5.81 -12.34 25.57
C ASP A 108 5.32 -12.15 27.02
N ASP A 109 4.22 -11.42 27.25
CA ASP A 109 3.62 -11.20 28.58
C ASP A 109 2.70 -12.37 29.04
N GLY A 110 2.70 -13.49 28.32
CA GLY A 110 1.77 -14.61 28.50
C GLY A 110 2.28 -15.83 29.27
N SER A 111 3.43 -15.77 29.95
CA SER A 111 3.98 -16.94 30.66
C SER A 111 4.45 -16.61 32.09
N SER A 112 3.50 -16.57 33.01
CA SER A 112 3.71 -16.65 34.47
C SER A 112 2.37 -17.04 35.10
N SER A 113 2.18 -18.05 35.94
CA SER A 113 2.97 -19.14 36.50
C SER A 113 1.94 -20.20 36.93
N ASP A 114 2.27 -21.49 36.89
CA ASP A 114 1.55 -22.56 37.63
C ASP A 114 2.48 -23.11 38.72
#